data_AF-A0A914MIQ0-F1
#
_entry.id   AF-A0A914MIQ0-F1
#
_cell.length_a   1.000
_cell.length_b   1.000
_cell.length_c   1.000
_cell.angle_alpha   90.00
_cell.angle_beta   90.00
_cell.angle_gamma   90.00
#
_symmetry.space_group_name_H-M   'P 1'
#
loop_
_entity.id
_entity.type
_entity.pdbx_description
1 polymer ?
#
loop_
_entity_poly.entity_id
_entity_poly.type
_entity_poly.pdbx_seq_one_letter_code
_entity_poly.pdbx_strand_id
1 'polypeptide(L)'
;MVDMQIVNHTTFTVRTHFLVRQHPQLQGINFGSDYIVGALHQPLESSVRRRYSDFEWLRNELERDSKIIVPLLPGKALKRQLPFRNDDGIFDETFIEERRKGLEQFLNKVAGHPLAQNEKSLHIFLQMTELDKNYIPGRIRTA
;
A
#
# COMPACT_ATOMS: atom_id res chain seq x y z
N MET A 1 -10.02 -0.97 5.67
CA MET A 1 -9.74 -2.39 5.40
C MET A 1 -9.40 -2.47 3.92
N VAL A 2 -8.20 -2.92 3.60
CA VAL A 2 -7.65 -2.91 2.24
C VAL A 2 -8.27 -4.05 1.43
N ASP A 3 -8.64 -3.76 0.19
CA ASP A 3 -9.06 -4.74 -0.82
C ASP A 3 -8.04 -4.74 -1.96
N MET A 4 -7.66 -5.93 -2.46
CA MET A 4 -6.68 -6.04 -3.52
C MET A 4 -7.12 -6.96 -4.66
N GLN A 5 -7.01 -6.47 -5.89
CA GLN A 5 -7.37 -7.18 -7.12
C GLN A 5 -6.17 -7.37 -8.05
N ILE A 6 -6.11 -8.52 -8.74
CA ILE A 6 -5.07 -8.82 -9.73
C ILE A 6 -5.35 -8.04 -11.01
N VAL A 7 -4.36 -7.29 -11.50
CA VAL A 7 -4.41 -6.64 -12.82
C VAL A 7 -3.66 -7.47 -13.85
N ASN A 8 -2.50 -8.00 -13.46
CA ASN A 8 -1.69 -8.94 -14.22
C ASN A 8 -0.78 -9.74 -13.27
N HIS A 9 0.07 -10.62 -13.81
CA HIS A 9 0.95 -11.52 -13.05
C HIS A 9 1.91 -10.83 -12.05
N THR A 10 2.15 -9.51 -12.17
CA THR A 10 3.04 -8.75 -11.25
C THR A 10 2.38 -7.53 -10.61
N THR A 11 1.21 -7.10 -11.08
CA THR A 11 0.58 -5.82 -10.74
C THR A 11 -0.79 -6.05 -10.13
N PHE A 12 -1.06 -5.31 -9.05
CA PHE A 12 -2.27 -5.39 -8.26
C PHE A 12 -2.89 -3.99 -8.12
N THR A 13 -4.22 -3.92 -8.15
CA THR A 13 -4.95 -2.71 -7.72
C THR A 13 -5.14 -2.81 -6.23
N VAL A 14 -4.63 -1.82 -5.50
CA VAL A 14 -4.78 -1.68 -4.04
C VAL A 14 -5.85 -0.63 -3.80
N ARG A 15 -6.98 -1.05 -3.21
CA ARG A 15 -8.03 -0.14 -2.75
C ARG A 15 -7.97 0.01 -1.25
N THR A 16 -8.00 1.24 -0.76
CA THR A 16 -8.07 1.51 0.66
C THR A 16 -9.33 2.29 0.99
N HIS A 17 -10.11 1.75 1.90
CA HIS A 17 -11.16 2.49 2.59
C HIS A 17 -10.49 3.11 3.81
N PHE A 18 -10.12 4.40 3.72
CA PHE A 18 -9.55 5.10 4.86
C PHE A 18 -10.58 5.15 6.00
N LEU A 19 -10.26 4.56 7.14
CA LEU A 19 -10.67 5.16 8.41
C LEU A 19 -9.78 6.39 8.56
N VAL A 20 -10.25 7.54 8.08
CA VAL A 20 -9.66 8.80 8.51
C VAL A 20 -9.88 8.83 10.02
N ARG A 21 -8.86 8.51 10.81
CA ARG A 21 -8.76 9.13 12.13
C ARG A 21 -8.63 10.61 11.81
N GLN A 22 -9.78 11.28 11.76
CA GLN A 22 -9.84 12.73 11.79
C GLN A 22 -9.10 13.11 13.07
N HIS A 23 -7.84 13.51 12.93
CA HIS A 23 -7.25 14.34 13.96
C HIS A 23 -8.04 15.66 13.86
N PRO A 24 -8.80 16.07 14.88
CA PRO A 24 -9.78 17.17 14.75
C PRO A 24 -9.19 18.55 14.47
N GLN A 25 -7.87 18.66 14.22
CA GLN A 25 -7.14 19.93 14.24
C GLN A 25 -6.89 20.53 12.85
N LEU A 26 -7.32 19.88 11.77
CA LEU A 26 -7.22 20.44 10.40
C LEU A 26 -8.56 20.99 9.89
N GLN A 27 -9.42 21.47 10.79
CA GLN A 27 -10.44 22.46 10.43
C GLN A 27 -9.75 23.81 10.24
N GLY A 28 -9.25 24.11 9.05
CA GLY A 28 -8.74 25.46 8.78
C GLY A 28 -7.78 25.66 7.61
N ILE A 29 -7.40 24.61 6.88
CA ILE A 29 -6.56 24.82 5.69
C ILE A 29 -7.46 25.04 4.47
N ASN A 30 -7.61 26.32 4.09
CA ASN A 30 -8.20 26.71 2.82
C ASN A 30 -7.30 26.23 1.67
N PHE A 31 -7.60 25.05 1.12
CA PHE A 31 -7.18 24.70 -0.23
C PHE A 31 -8.22 25.26 -1.20
N GLY A 32 -7.75 26.00 -2.21
CA GLY A 32 -8.54 26.91 -3.04
C GLY A 32 -9.91 26.39 -3.51
N SER A 33 -10.89 27.28 -3.40
CA SER A 33 -12.19 27.44 -4.08
C SER A 33 -13.13 26.28 -4.41
N ASP A 34 -12.75 25.00 -4.37
CA ASP A 34 -13.57 23.95 -5.00
C ASP A 34 -14.15 22.92 -4.03
N TYR A 35 -13.97 23.08 -2.71
CA TYR A 35 -14.56 22.19 -1.71
C TYR A 35 -15.73 22.86 -1.00
N ILE A 36 -16.90 22.75 -1.62
CA ILE A 36 -18.18 23.03 -0.97
C ILE A 36 -18.32 22.08 0.23
N VAL A 37 -18.29 22.71 1.41
CA VAL A 37 -18.70 22.18 2.71
C VAL A 37 -20.14 21.66 2.57
N GLY A 38 -20.34 20.35 2.38
CA GLY A 38 -21.70 19.79 2.36
C GLY A 38 -21.98 18.52 1.55
N ALA A 39 -21.02 17.91 0.85
CA ALA A 39 -21.29 16.68 0.11
C ALA A 39 -20.78 15.44 0.86
N LEU A 40 -21.69 14.81 1.58
CA LEU A 40 -21.84 13.37 1.79
C LEU A 40 -20.66 12.59 2.41
N HIS A 41 -21.05 11.72 3.33
CA HIS A 41 -20.28 10.67 3.96
C HIS A 41 -19.78 9.62 2.93
N GLN A 42 -18.97 10.03 1.95
CA GLN A 42 -18.30 9.12 1.05
C GLN A 42 -16.99 8.69 1.73
N PRO A 43 -16.75 7.38 1.95
CA PRO A 43 -15.42 6.95 2.32
C PRO A 43 -14.45 7.49 1.28
N LEU A 44 -13.40 8.16 1.73
CA LEU A 44 -12.30 8.54 0.86
C LEU A 44 -11.68 7.22 0.39
N GLU A 45 -12.11 6.73 -0.76
CA GLU A 45 -11.59 5.51 -1.35
C GLU A 45 -10.38 5.91 -2.20
N SER A 46 -9.18 5.46 -1.83
CA SER A 46 -8.05 5.50 -2.76
C SER A 46 -7.93 4.19 -3.50
N SER A 47 -7.61 4.27 -4.79
CA SER A 47 -7.31 3.12 -5.64
C SER A 47 -6.04 3.40 -6.42
N VAL A 48 -5.00 2.61 -6.21
CA VAL A 48 -3.70 2.75 -6.87
C VAL A 48 -3.21 1.42 -7.41
N ARG A 49 -2.41 1.45 -8.48
CA ARG A 49 -1.76 0.25 -9.04
C ARG A 49 -0.37 0.09 -8.45
N ARG A 50 -0.04 -1.13 -8.01
CA ARG A 50 1.24 -1.47 -7.39
C ARG A 50 1.78 -2.79 -7.91
N ARG A 51 3.07 -2.82 -8.21
CA ARG A 51 3.81 -4.04 -8.54
C ARG A 51 4.34 -4.69 -7.27
N TYR A 52 4.63 -5.99 -7.31
CA TYR A 52 5.27 -6.70 -6.19
C TYR A 52 6.53 -5.96 -5.67
N SER A 53 7.36 -5.41 -6.56
CA SER A 53 8.56 -4.64 -6.20
C SER A 53 8.26 -3.39 -5.37
N ASP A 54 7.07 -2.81 -5.51
CA ASP A 54 6.65 -1.64 -4.76
C ASP A 54 6.34 -2.01 -3.30
N PHE A 55 5.82 -3.22 -3.07
CA PHE A 55 5.63 -3.75 -1.72
C PHE A 55 6.97 -4.03 -1.03
N GLU A 56 7.96 -4.50 -1.77
CA GLU A 56 9.33 -4.64 -1.24
C GLU A 56 9.91 -3.31 -0.83
N TRP A 57 9.74 -2.28 -1.66
CA TRP A 57 10.14 -0.93 -1.31
C TRP A 57 9.46 -0.50 0.00
N LEU A 58 8.13 -0.59 0.11
CA LEU A 58 7.42 -0.18 1.31
C LEU A 58 7.92 -0.92 2.56
N ARG A 59 8.14 -2.24 2.45
CA ARG A 59 8.72 -3.04 3.55
C ARG A 59 10.08 -2.49 3.97
N ASN A 60 10.98 -2.27 3.03
CA ASN A 60 12.34 -1.79 3.32
C ASN A 60 12.32 -0.39 3.95
N GLU A 61 11.43 0.49 3.50
CA GLU A 61 11.25 1.82 4.09
C GLU A 61 10.78 1.75 5.55
N LEU A 62 9.79 0.89 5.83
CA LEU A 62 9.27 0.69 7.17
C LEU A 62 10.30 0.01 8.09
N GLU A 63 11.11 -0.91 7.58
CA GLU A 63 12.18 -1.55 8.36
C GLU A 63 13.31 -0.58 8.71
N ARG A 64 13.57 0.40 7.85
CA ARG A 64 14.62 1.39 8.07
C ARG A 64 14.19 2.47 9.07
N ASP A 65 12.99 3.02 8.89
CA ASP A 65 12.59 4.26 9.57
C ASP A 65 11.56 4.05 10.69
N SER A 66 10.85 2.91 10.68
CA SER A 66 9.81 2.59 11.66
C SER A 66 10.29 1.60 12.72
N LYS A 67 9.76 1.71 13.93
CA LYS A 67 10.05 0.79 15.05
C LYS A 67 9.13 -0.43 15.10
N ILE A 68 8.49 -0.76 13.98
CA ILE A 68 7.51 -1.84 13.90
C ILE A 68 8.19 -3.13 13.48
N ILE A 69 7.60 -4.27 13.88
CA ILE A 69 7.94 -5.56 13.28
C ILE A 69 7.19 -5.63 11.95
N VAL A 70 7.90 -5.39 10.85
CA VAL A 70 7.30 -5.39 9.52
C VAL A 70 6.91 -6.82 9.13
N PRO A 71 5.65 -7.10 8.76
CA PRO A 71 5.24 -8.43 8.33
C PRO A 71 6.05 -8.91 7.12
N LEU A 72 6.23 -10.22 7.00
CA LEU A 72 6.93 -10.81 5.85
C LEU A 72 6.08 -10.68 4.58
N LEU A 73 6.75 -10.42 3.45
CA LEU A 73 6.12 -10.50 2.13
C LEU A 73 6.06 -11.96 1.66
N PRO A 74 5.04 -12.34 0.88
CA PRO A 74 5.04 -13.62 0.17
C PRO A 74 6.27 -13.68 -0.74
N GLY A 75 7.06 -14.76 -0.68
CA GLY A 75 8.38 -14.80 -1.29
C GLY A 75 8.40 -14.45 -2.79
N LYS A 76 9.54 -13.91 -3.26
CA LYS A 76 9.81 -13.60 -4.67
C LYS A 76 9.59 -14.77 -5.64
N ALA A 77 9.56 -15.99 -5.12
CA ALA A 77 9.50 -17.24 -5.86
C ALA A 77 10.57 -17.31 -6.96
N LEU A 78 11.82 -16.98 -6.60
CA LEU A 78 12.97 -17.03 -7.51
C LEU A 78 13.12 -18.41 -8.19
N LYS A 79 12.74 -19.49 -7.49
CA LYS A 79 12.70 -20.86 -8.05
C LYS A 79 11.65 -21.05 -9.15
N ARG A 80 10.58 -20.25 -9.16
CA ARG A 80 9.52 -20.26 -10.17
C ARG A 80 9.89 -19.46 -11.43
N GLN A 81 10.98 -18.68 -11.39
CA GLN A 81 11.54 -17.98 -12.55
C GLN A 81 12.54 -18.82 -13.35
N LEU A 82 12.90 -20.00 -12.86
CA LEU A 82 13.84 -20.89 -13.56
C LEU A 82 13.22 -21.43 -14.85
N PRO A 83 14.00 -21.51 -15.95
CA PRO A 83 13.54 -22.17 -17.17
C PRO A 83 13.39 -23.69 -16.96
N PHE A 84 12.65 -24.35 -17.86
CA PHE A 84 12.42 -25.80 -17.88
C PHE A 84 11.60 -26.35 -16.71
N ARG A 85 10.54 -25.63 -16.31
CA ARG A 85 9.55 -26.12 -15.36
C ARG A 85 8.42 -26.83 -16.11
N ASN A 86 7.81 -27.81 -15.44
CA ASN A 86 6.60 -28.49 -15.93
C ASN A 86 5.30 -27.72 -15.61
N ASP A 87 5.42 -26.53 -15.00
CA ASP A 87 4.31 -25.64 -14.65
C ASP A 87 4.54 -24.22 -15.21
N ASP A 88 3.50 -23.37 -15.16
CA ASP A 88 3.53 -21.99 -15.67
C ASP A 88 4.38 -21.02 -14.81
N GLY A 89 5.09 -21.52 -13.80
CA GLY A 89 6.06 -20.75 -13.02
C GLY A 89 5.46 -19.54 -12.31
N ILE A 90 5.87 -18.34 -12.73
CA ILE A 90 5.36 -17.07 -12.18
C ILE A 90 4.02 -16.63 -12.79
N PHE A 91 3.57 -17.29 -13.86
CA PHE A 91 2.29 -17.04 -14.53
C PHE A 91 1.18 -17.97 -14.05
N ASP A 92 1.51 -18.95 -13.20
CA ASP A 92 0.55 -19.86 -12.57
C ASP A 92 -0.51 -19.08 -11.76
N GLU A 93 -1.79 -19.29 -12.08
CA GLU A 93 -2.90 -18.53 -11.49
C GLU A 93 -3.01 -18.76 -9.97
N THR A 94 -2.77 -19.99 -9.52
CA THR A 94 -2.77 -20.34 -8.09
C THR A 94 -1.72 -19.54 -7.35
N PHE A 95 -0.51 -19.48 -7.90
CA PHE A 95 0.59 -18.68 -7.36
C PHE A 95 0.25 -17.18 -7.32
N ILE A 96 -0.36 -16.63 -8.36
CA ILE A 96 -0.73 -15.21 -8.40
C ILE A 96 -1.79 -14.90 -7.33
N GLU A 97 -2.77 -15.78 -7.13
CA GLU A 97 -3.81 -15.60 -6.10
C GLU A 97 -3.28 -15.78 -4.68
N GLU A 98 -2.39 -16.75 -4.43
CA GLU A 98 -1.70 -16.89 -3.15
C GLU A 98 -0.87 -15.65 -2.82
N ARG A 99 -0.15 -15.13 -3.82
CA ARG A 99 0.60 -13.87 -3.68
C ARG A 99 -0.33 -12.70 -3.39
N ARG A 100 -1.46 -12.58 -4.10
CA ARG A 100 -2.46 -11.53 -3.86
C ARG A 100 -2.94 -11.57 -2.41
N LYS A 101 -3.37 -12.74 -1.91
CA LYS A 101 -3.79 -12.92 -0.51
C LYS A 101 -2.70 -12.53 0.48
N GLY A 102 -1.46 -12.97 0.25
CA GLY A 102 -0.33 -12.64 1.13
C GLY A 102 -0.02 -11.14 1.18
N LEU A 103 -0.04 -10.47 0.04
CA LEU A 103 0.19 -9.02 -0.05
C LEU A 103 -0.96 -8.21 0.58
N GLU A 104 -2.21 -8.65 0.42
CA GLU A 104 -3.37 -8.03 1.05
C GLU A 104 -3.31 -8.16 2.58
N GLN A 105 -2.92 -9.33 3.10
CA GLN A 105 -2.70 -9.53 4.54
C GLN A 105 -1.55 -8.68 5.08
N PHE A 106 -0.43 -8.60 4.35
CA PHE A 106 0.68 -7.72 4.68
C PHE A 106 0.20 -6.28 4.83
N LEU A 107 -0.52 -5.77 3.83
CA LEU A 107 -0.93 -4.38 3.81
C LEU A 107 -1.99 -4.07 4.86
N ASN A 108 -2.93 -4.98 5.11
CA ASN A 108 -3.90 -4.82 6.21
C ASN A 108 -3.21 -4.73 7.58
N LYS A 109 -2.16 -5.54 7.84
CA LYS A 109 -1.38 -5.46 9.08
C LYS A 109 -0.62 -4.14 9.20
N VAL A 110 0.05 -3.71 8.13
CA VAL A 110 0.79 -2.44 8.10
C VAL A 110 -0.15 -1.26 8.26
N ALA A 111 -1.22 -1.18 7.47
CA ALA A 111 -2.19 -0.08 7.52
C ALA A 111 -2.98 -0.03 8.84
N GLY A 112 -3.12 -1.16 9.54
CA GLY A 112 -3.72 -1.21 10.88
C GLY A 112 -2.77 -0.81 12.01
N HIS A 113 -1.46 -0.68 11.75
CA HIS A 113 -0.48 -0.41 12.80
C HIS A 113 -0.32 1.10 13.07
N PRO A 114 -0.57 1.60 14.30
CA PRO A 114 -0.54 3.04 14.59
C PRO A 114 0.79 3.74 14.24
N LEU A 115 1.93 3.09 14.50
CA LEU A 115 3.23 3.66 14.14
C LEU A 115 3.47 3.70 12.62
N ALA A 116 2.97 2.72 11.86
CA ALA A 116 3.10 2.71 10.41
C ALA A 116 2.19 3.78 9.76
N GLN A 117 1.02 4.03 10.36
CA GLN A 117 0.13 5.13 9.96
C GLN A 117 0.79 6.52 10.08
N ASN A 118 1.84 6.66 10.88
CA ASN A 118 2.60 7.89 10.99
C ASN A 118 3.72 8.01 9.95
N GLU A 119 4.04 6.96 9.19
CA GLU A 119 5.13 6.97 8.21
C GLU A 119 4.67 7.49 6.85
N LYS A 120 5.41 8.46 6.27
CA LYS A 120 5.09 9.02 4.94
C LYS A 120 5.11 7.96 3.84
N SER A 121 6.00 6.97 3.93
CA SER A 121 6.12 5.88 2.95
C SER A 121 4.81 5.13 2.75
N LEU A 122 4.04 4.90 3.84
CA LEU A 122 2.74 4.24 3.76
C LEU A 122 1.71 5.08 2.99
N HIS A 123 1.67 6.39 3.24
CA HIS A 123 0.74 7.29 2.55
C HIS A 123 1.10 7.43 1.06
N ILE A 124 2.38 7.59 0.74
CA ILE A 124 2.88 7.58 -0.64
C ILE A 124 2.44 6.29 -1.34
N PHE A 125 2.65 5.14 -0.68
CA PHE A 125 2.27 3.85 -1.25
C PHE A 125 0.76 3.73 -1.49
N LEU A 126 -0.10 4.24 -0.61
CA LEU A 126 -1.56 4.06 -0.70
C LEU A 126 -2.29 5.15 -1.51
N GLN A 127 -1.71 6.33 -1.70
CA GLN A 127 -2.39 7.50 -2.25
C GLN A 127 -1.81 8.02 -3.56
N MET A 128 -0.48 7.96 -3.75
CA MET A 128 0.14 8.53 -4.94
C MET A 128 -0.05 7.61 -6.15
N THR A 129 -0.29 8.14 -7.35
CA THR A 129 -0.37 7.28 -8.54
C THR A 129 0.98 6.66 -8.85
N GLU A 130 2.04 7.48 -8.79
CA GLU A 130 3.42 7.07 -9.02
C GLU A 130 4.22 7.02 -7.73
N LEU A 131 5.15 6.08 -7.66
CA LEU A 131 5.98 5.86 -6.48
C LEU A 131 7.37 6.43 -6.75
N ASP A 132 7.61 7.64 -6.26
CA ASP A 132 8.92 8.28 -6.34
C ASP A 132 9.88 7.63 -5.32
N LYS A 133 10.86 6.89 -5.84
CA LYS A 133 11.88 6.22 -5.02
C LYS A 133 12.89 7.19 -4.40
N ASN A 134 12.91 8.44 -4.86
CA ASN A 134 13.75 9.51 -4.32
C ASN A 134 13.01 10.38 -3.28
N TYR A 135 11.85 9.94 -2.79
CA TYR A 135 11.11 10.70 -1.78
C TYR A 135 11.97 10.93 -0.52
N ILE A 136 11.67 12.03 0.18
CA ILE A 136 12.36 12.37 1.44
C ILE A 136 11.68 11.61 2.58
N PRO A 137 12.40 10.72 3.29
CA PRO A 137 11.84 9.98 4.41
C PRO A 137 11.33 10.88 5.55
N GLY A 138 10.43 10.34 6.36
CA GLY A 138 9.98 10.98 7.58
C GLY A 138 8.54 10.66 7.95
N ARG A 139 8.10 11.24 9.07
CA ARG A 139 6.75 11.05 9.60
C ARG A 139 5.78 12.11 9.10
N ILE A 140 4.51 11.74 9.02
CA ILE A 140 3.42 12.71 8.87
C ILE A 140 3.45 13.59 10.12
N ARG A 141 3.67 14.89 9.92
CA ARG A 141 3.64 15.86 11.02
C ARG A 141 2.19 16.01 11.45
N THR A 142 1.81 15.41 12.57
CA THR A 142 0.65 15.87 13.33
C THR A 142 1.02 17.22 13.93
N ALA A 143 0.49 18.30 13.35
CA ALA A 143 0.50 19.60 13.98
C ALA A 143 -0.34 19.58 15.27
#